data_AF-A0A938HSM7-F1
#
_entry.id   AF-A0A938HSM7-F1
#
_cell.length_a   1.000
_cell.length_b   1.000
_cell.length_c   1.000
_cell.angle_alpha   90.00
_cell.angle_beta   90.00
_cell.angle_gamma   90.00
#
_symmetry.space_group_name_H-M   'P 1'
#
loop_
_entity.id
_entity.type
_entity.pdbx_description
1 polymer ?
#
loop_
_entity_poly.entity_id
_entity_poly.type
_entity_poly.pdbx_seq_one_letter_code
_entity_poly.pdbx_strand_id
1 'polypeptide(L)'
;MGDRVLRTSLCDMLGIEYPVMSAGMGPNLLGEQTGAPVDLVVAVSEAGGLGVLGGSGYDIEELREAIREIKARTDKPFGVDLLLPKNIAGLDQMAMATEMPLDDILKALPQPYQDWIAKMKKEMNLPDVEIIVKTDTTTMRPQEAVAVCIEEKIPLFCAGLGNPGWMVEDAHANGVKVLAITGNVKNARRMVESGIDLLVAQGHEAGGHTGRIGTMALVPPCIDAAYPVPVLAAGGIADGRGLAAALAMGCVGVWIGTRFLATDEGGAP
;
A
#
# COMPACT_ATOMS: atom_id res chain seq x y z
N MET A 1 -12.03 -5.35 36.00
CA MET A 1 -12.19 -6.46 35.04
C MET A 1 -11.29 -6.08 33.89
N GLY A 2 -10.15 -6.75 33.69
CA GLY A 2 -9.23 -6.37 32.62
C GLY A 2 -9.88 -6.62 31.26
N ASP A 3 -9.85 -5.63 30.37
CA ASP A 3 -10.37 -5.79 29.02
C ASP A 3 -9.63 -6.94 28.35
N ARG A 4 -10.39 -7.90 27.79
CA ARG A 4 -9.82 -9.03 27.06
C ARG A 4 -9.38 -8.53 25.68
N VAL A 5 -8.16 -8.00 25.61
CA VAL A 5 -7.58 -7.51 24.36
C VAL A 5 -6.88 -8.65 23.63
N LEU A 6 -7.28 -8.90 22.39
CA LEU A 6 -6.56 -9.79 21.47
C LEU A 6 -5.24 -9.10 21.08
N ARG A 7 -4.13 -9.49 21.72
CA ARG A 7 -2.79 -8.93 21.46
C ARG A 7 -1.85 -9.98 20.88
N THR A 8 -0.94 -9.53 20.02
CA THR A 8 0.14 -10.33 19.42
C THR A 8 1.46 -9.55 19.46
N SER A 9 2.56 -10.15 18.99
CA SER A 9 3.85 -9.44 18.86
C SER A 9 3.79 -8.24 17.91
N LEU A 10 2.83 -8.20 16.97
CA LEU A 10 2.59 -7.02 16.14
C LEU A 10 2.19 -5.81 16.99
N CYS A 11 1.32 -6.03 17.98
CA CYS A 11 0.84 -5.00 18.89
C CYS A 11 1.99 -4.40 19.70
N ASP A 12 2.91 -5.23 20.18
CA ASP A 12 4.07 -4.79 20.96
C ASP A 12 5.11 -4.10 20.08
N MET A 13 5.31 -4.58 18.85
CA MET A 13 6.26 -4.01 17.90
C MET A 13 5.87 -2.61 17.42
N LEU A 14 4.59 -2.38 17.17
CA LEU A 14 4.09 -1.15 16.56
C LEU A 14 3.40 -0.21 17.55
N GLY A 15 3.18 -0.63 18.80
CA GLY A 15 2.50 0.18 19.81
C GLY A 15 0.99 0.29 19.58
N ILE A 16 0.36 -0.73 19.01
CA ILE A 16 -1.08 -0.78 18.73
C ILE A 16 -1.84 -1.70 19.70
N GLU A 17 -3.16 -1.57 19.73
CA GLU A 17 -4.04 -2.31 20.64
C GLU A 17 -4.52 -3.63 20.02
N TYR A 18 -4.86 -3.60 18.73
CA TYR A 18 -5.38 -4.74 17.98
C TYR A 18 -4.45 -5.09 16.80
N PRO A 19 -4.30 -6.37 16.44
CA PRO A 19 -3.41 -6.82 15.36
C PRO A 19 -4.06 -6.65 13.98
N VAL A 20 -4.60 -5.45 13.72
CA VAL A 20 -5.35 -5.09 12.51
C VAL A 20 -4.74 -3.84 11.90
N MET A 21 -4.34 -3.94 10.64
CA MET A 21 -3.84 -2.83 9.84
C MET A 21 -4.79 -2.58 8.67
N SER A 22 -5.08 -1.31 8.37
CA SER A 22 -5.71 -0.96 7.09
C SER A 22 -4.65 -0.97 5.99
N ALA A 23 -5.04 -1.39 4.79
CA ALA A 23 -4.16 -1.40 3.64
C ALA A 23 -3.94 0.03 3.10
N GLY A 24 -2.71 0.37 2.75
CA GLY A 24 -2.41 1.58 1.99
C GLY A 24 -2.95 1.48 0.57
N MET A 25 -4.14 2.02 0.35
CA MET A 25 -4.82 2.06 -0.95
C MET A 25 -4.74 3.50 -1.45
N GLY A 26 -3.77 3.80 -2.30
CA GLY A 26 -3.54 5.18 -2.72
C GLY A 26 -4.43 5.64 -3.88
N PRO A 27 -4.40 6.95 -4.15
CA PRO A 27 -5.07 7.55 -5.30
C PRO A 27 -4.79 6.83 -6.62
N ASN A 28 -5.76 6.84 -7.51
CA ASN A 28 -5.51 6.49 -8.90
C ASN A 28 -4.83 7.66 -9.64
N LEU A 29 -4.38 7.41 -10.88
CA LEU A 29 -3.68 8.40 -11.72
C LEU A 29 -4.50 9.65 -12.05
N LEU A 30 -5.79 9.68 -11.69
CA LEU A 30 -6.70 10.81 -11.90
C LEU A 30 -6.84 11.69 -10.65
N GLY A 31 -6.06 11.44 -9.59
CA GLY A 31 -6.02 12.27 -8.39
C GLY A 31 -7.18 12.05 -7.41
N GLU A 32 -7.95 10.98 -7.57
CA GLU A 32 -9.02 10.65 -6.62
C GLU A 32 -8.43 10.24 -5.26
N GLN A 33 -8.77 10.97 -4.20
CA GLN A 33 -8.29 10.72 -2.83
C GLN A 33 -9.04 9.58 -2.12
N THR A 34 -9.56 8.62 -2.87
CA THR A 34 -10.31 7.46 -2.33
C THR A 34 -9.36 6.30 -2.05
N GLY A 35 -9.70 5.45 -1.10
CA GLY A 35 -8.89 4.29 -0.75
C GLY A 35 -8.50 4.30 0.72
N ALA A 36 -7.36 4.92 1.00
CA ALA A 36 -6.82 5.11 2.34
C ALA A 36 -6.31 6.55 2.53
N PRO A 37 -7.22 7.55 2.52
CA PRO A 37 -6.88 8.94 2.79
C PRO A 37 -6.57 9.16 4.27
N VAL A 38 -6.13 10.39 4.61
CA VAL A 38 -5.80 10.81 5.98
C VAL A 38 -6.93 10.48 6.97
N ASP A 39 -8.19 10.71 6.59
CA ASP A 39 -9.35 10.44 7.46
C ASP A 39 -9.42 8.98 7.91
N LEU A 40 -9.24 8.05 6.98
CA LEU A 40 -9.25 6.62 7.28
C LEU A 40 -8.05 6.22 8.13
N VAL A 41 -6.88 6.78 7.84
CA VAL A 41 -5.66 6.50 8.61
C VAL A 41 -5.85 6.89 10.07
N VAL A 42 -6.33 8.12 10.31
CA VAL A 42 -6.59 8.63 11.66
C VAL A 42 -7.65 7.78 12.35
N ALA A 43 -8.77 7.48 11.68
CA ALA A 43 -9.85 6.69 12.27
C ALA A 43 -9.39 5.29 12.71
N VAL A 44 -8.60 4.60 11.87
CA VAL A 44 -8.09 3.25 12.19
C VAL A 44 -7.06 3.28 13.32
N SER A 45 -6.15 4.26 13.31
CA SER A 45 -5.14 4.41 14.37
C SER A 45 -5.77 4.77 15.72
N GLU A 46 -6.76 5.67 15.75
CA GLU A 46 -7.51 6.03 16.96
C GLU A 46 -8.37 4.87 17.48
N ALA A 47 -8.87 4.00 16.60
CA ALA A 47 -9.59 2.78 16.98
C ALA A 47 -8.67 1.67 17.55
N GLY A 48 -7.35 1.91 17.62
CA GLY A 48 -6.37 0.99 18.20
C GLY A 48 -5.76 -0.01 17.20
N GLY A 49 -6.10 0.08 15.92
CA GLY A 49 -5.37 -0.59 14.84
C GLY A 49 -4.19 0.26 14.37
N LEU A 50 -3.70 -0.01 13.15
CA LEU A 50 -2.73 0.84 12.46
C LEU A 50 -3.30 1.28 11.11
N GLY A 51 -3.57 2.57 10.98
CA GLY A 51 -3.94 3.17 9.70
C GLY A 51 -2.73 3.30 8.78
N VAL A 52 -2.85 2.91 7.51
CA VAL A 52 -1.78 3.07 6.51
C VAL A 52 -2.23 3.99 5.40
N LEU A 53 -1.52 5.11 5.22
CA LEU A 53 -1.75 6.06 4.13
C LEU A 53 -1.39 5.43 2.80
N GLY A 54 -2.31 5.46 1.84
CA GLY A 54 -2.02 5.12 0.46
C GLY A 54 -1.36 6.31 -0.26
N GLY A 55 -0.04 6.32 -0.36
CA GLY A 55 0.71 7.46 -0.92
C GLY A 55 0.90 7.41 -2.44
N SER A 56 0.38 6.39 -3.14
CA SER A 56 0.54 6.28 -4.59
C SER A 56 -0.23 7.38 -5.32
N GLY A 57 0.45 8.21 -6.11
CA GLY A 57 -0.21 9.25 -6.93
C GLY A 57 -0.14 10.67 -6.36
N TYR A 58 0.26 10.83 -5.10
CA TYR A 58 0.66 12.11 -4.53
C TYR A 58 1.89 12.65 -5.26
N ASP A 59 2.08 13.96 -5.31
CA ASP A 59 3.42 14.52 -5.47
C ASP A 59 4.20 14.50 -4.13
N ILE A 60 5.45 14.98 -4.15
CA ILE A 60 6.34 14.92 -2.98
C ILE A 60 5.86 15.84 -1.85
N GLU A 61 5.31 17.02 -2.16
CA GLU A 61 4.85 17.96 -1.14
C GLU A 61 3.49 17.52 -0.60
N GLU A 62 2.57 17.08 -1.47
CA GLU A 62 1.29 16.51 -1.05
C GLU A 62 1.51 15.33 -0.09
N LEU A 63 2.48 14.44 -0.37
CA LEU A 63 2.80 13.33 0.54
C LEU A 63 3.26 13.84 1.90
N ARG A 64 4.11 14.87 1.92
CA ARG A 64 4.64 15.48 3.15
C ARG A 64 3.53 16.14 3.95
N GLU A 65 2.65 16.88 3.29
CA GLU A 65 1.50 17.53 3.89
C GLU A 65 0.53 16.51 4.49
N ALA A 66 0.21 15.43 3.77
CA ALA A 66 -0.63 14.35 4.29
C ALA A 66 -0.04 13.67 5.54
N ILE A 67 1.28 13.39 5.54
CA ILE A 67 1.98 12.85 6.72
C ILE A 67 1.88 13.81 7.91
N ARG A 68 2.06 15.11 7.68
CA ARG A 68 1.96 16.14 8.72
C ARG A 68 0.54 16.30 9.23
N GLU A 69 -0.46 16.18 8.36
CA GLU A 69 -1.86 16.23 8.74
C GLU A 69 -2.23 15.05 9.67
N ILE A 70 -1.80 13.82 9.33
CA ILE A 70 -2.00 12.65 10.20
C ILE A 70 -1.40 12.92 11.59
N LYS A 71 -0.14 13.36 11.65
CA LYS A 71 0.54 13.67 12.92
C LYS A 71 -0.12 14.81 13.71
N ALA A 72 -0.79 15.75 13.04
CA ALA A 72 -1.50 16.82 13.70
C ALA A 72 -2.83 16.35 14.32
N ARG A 73 -3.37 15.21 13.86
CA ARG A 73 -4.68 14.68 14.22
C ARG A 73 -4.63 13.48 15.18
N THR A 74 -3.49 12.78 15.27
CA THR A 74 -3.31 11.64 16.16
C THR A 74 -1.85 11.48 16.63
N ASP A 75 -1.69 11.07 17.89
CA ASP A 75 -0.40 10.62 18.46
C ASP A 75 -0.19 9.10 18.31
N LYS A 76 -1.19 8.37 17.78
CA LYS A 76 -1.15 6.92 17.58
C LYS A 76 -0.30 6.55 16.34
N PRO A 77 0.34 5.37 16.33
CA PRO A 77 1.17 4.95 15.21
C PRO A 77 0.36 4.78 13.92
N PHE A 78 0.98 5.09 12.79
CA PHE A 78 0.44 4.91 11.44
C PHE A 78 1.53 4.44 10.49
N GLY A 79 1.15 4.06 9.26
CA GLY A 79 2.08 3.71 8.21
C GLY A 79 1.88 4.51 6.92
N VAL A 80 2.83 4.42 6.00
CA VAL A 80 2.72 4.97 4.64
C VAL A 80 3.13 3.90 3.64
N ASP A 81 2.24 3.61 2.68
CA ASP A 81 2.46 2.67 1.59
C ASP A 81 2.80 3.41 0.30
N LEU A 82 3.96 3.09 -0.28
CA LEU A 82 4.39 3.56 -1.59
C LEU A 82 4.69 2.40 -2.53
N LEU A 83 4.38 2.60 -3.81
CA LEU A 83 4.73 1.66 -4.86
C LEU A 83 6.20 1.83 -5.29
N LEU A 84 6.95 0.74 -5.33
CA LEU A 84 8.35 0.69 -5.73
C LEU A 84 8.52 -0.14 -7.02
N PRO A 85 7.95 0.27 -8.16
CA PRO A 85 8.01 -0.52 -9.40
C PRO A 85 9.46 -0.70 -9.87
N LYS A 86 9.80 -1.92 -10.31
CA LYS A 86 11.16 -2.22 -10.84
C LYS A 86 11.45 -1.56 -12.18
N ASN A 87 10.42 -1.43 -13.02
CA ASN A 87 10.52 -0.84 -14.35
C ASN A 87 9.31 0.07 -14.52
N ILE A 88 9.55 1.33 -14.84
CA ILE A 88 8.52 2.24 -15.32
C ILE A 88 8.67 2.30 -16.85
N ALA A 89 8.22 1.25 -17.52
CA ALA A 89 8.49 1.06 -18.95
C ALA A 89 8.03 2.27 -19.77
N GLY A 90 9.00 2.98 -20.39
CA GLY A 90 8.74 4.04 -21.38
C GLY A 90 8.48 5.44 -20.82
N LEU A 91 8.40 5.63 -19.50
CA LEU A 91 8.13 6.95 -18.90
C LEU A 91 9.38 7.65 -18.34
N ASP A 92 10.53 6.96 -18.30
CA ASP A 92 11.80 7.55 -17.84
C ASP A 92 12.20 8.81 -18.64
N GLN A 93 11.77 8.92 -19.90
CA GLN A 93 11.98 10.11 -20.75
C GLN A 93 10.81 11.12 -20.69
N MET A 94 9.66 10.75 -20.14
CA MET A 94 8.47 11.62 -19.96
C MET A 94 8.44 12.29 -18.57
N ALA A 95 9.29 11.88 -17.64
CA ALA A 95 9.38 12.38 -16.26
C ALA A 95 9.86 13.85 -16.10
N MET A 96 9.99 14.61 -17.20
CA MET A 96 10.35 16.04 -17.15
C MET A 96 9.13 16.97 -17.05
N ALA A 97 7.94 16.50 -17.45
CA ALA A 97 6.69 17.26 -17.29
C ALA A 97 5.98 16.85 -16.00
N THR A 98 5.41 17.80 -15.28
CA THR A 98 4.61 17.56 -14.06
C THR A 98 3.23 17.01 -14.39
N GLU A 99 2.68 17.41 -15.54
CA GLU A 99 1.38 17.01 -16.02
C GLU A 99 1.40 16.82 -17.54
N MET A 100 0.53 15.95 -18.06
CA MET A 100 0.32 15.82 -19.50
C MET A 100 -1.10 15.40 -19.86
N PRO A 101 -1.57 15.74 -21.08
CA PRO A 101 -2.84 15.24 -21.59
C PRO A 101 -2.82 13.71 -21.71
N LEU A 102 -3.90 13.06 -21.28
CA LEU A 102 -4.08 11.62 -21.40
C LEU A 102 -3.94 11.15 -22.86
N ASP A 103 -4.41 11.95 -23.81
CA ASP A 103 -4.30 11.65 -25.25
C ASP A 103 -2.85 11.44 -25.70
N ASP A 104 -1.89 12.15 -25.11
CA ASP A 104 -0.47 11.97 -25.44
C ASP A 104 0.08 10.66 -24.89
N ILE A 105 -0.41 10.21 -23.72
CA ILE A 105 -0.12 8.86 -23.18
C ILE A 105 -0.75 7.79 -24.07
N LEU A 106 -1.98 7.98 -24.52
CA LEU A 106 -2.70 7.02 -25.36
C LEU A 106 -2.02 6.81 -26.71
N LYS A 107 -1.39 7.84 -27.28
CA LYS A 107 -0.60 7.73 -28.53
C LYS A 107 0.61 6.81 -28.39
N ALA A 108 1.13 6.61 -27.18
CA ALA A 108 2.24 5.70 -26.92
C ALA A 108 1.80 4.23 -26.85
N LEU A 109 0.49 3.95 -26.74
CA LEU A 109 -0.02 2.58 -26.69
C LEU A 109 0.09 1.89 -28.07
N PRO A 110 0.28 0.56 -28.13
CA PRO A 110 0.22 -0.16 -29.40
C PRO A 110 -1.10 0.06 -30.15
N GLN A 111 -1.04 0.13 -31.49
CA GLN A 111 -2.19 0.42 -32.36
C GLN A 111 -3.47 -0.38 -32.02
N PRO A 112 -3.42 -1.69 -31.71
CA PRO A 112 -4.63 -2.45 -31.36
C PRO A 112 -5.38 -1.89 -30.14
N TYR A 113 -4.68 -1.31 -29.17
CA TYR A 113 -5.31 -0.69 -28.01
C TYR A 113 -5.93 0.67 -28.36
N GLN A 114 -5.27 1.47 -29.20
CA GLN A 114 -5.81 2.74 -29.69
C GLN A 114 -7.11 2.51 -30.48
N ASP A 115 -7.11 1.52 -31.39
CA ASP A 115 -8.28 1.15 -32.17
C ASP A 115 -9.44 0.67 -31.28
N TRP A 116 -9.12 -0.09 -30.23
CA TRP A 116 -10.10 -0.55 -29.25
C TRP A 116 -10.72 0.60 -28.46
N ILE A 117 -9.91 1.57 -27.99
CA ILE A 117 -10.40 2.77 -27.30
C ILE A 117 -11.33 3.57 -28.21
N ALA A 118 -10.92 3.80 -29.47
CA ALA A 118 -11.75 4.52 -30.44
C ALA A 118 -13.08 3.81 -30.73
N LYS A 119 -13.05 2.47 -30.84
CA LYS A 119 -14.26 1.65 -30.97
C LYS A 119 -15.17 1.80 -29.75
N MET A 120 -14.66 1.70 -28.53
CA MET A 120 -15.44 1.85 -27.30
C MET A 120 -16.04 3.25 -27.15
N LYS A 121 -15.26 4.31 -27.42
CA LYS A 121 -15.78 5.69 -27.45
C LYS A 121 -16.99 5.82 -28.38
N LYS A 122 -16.92 5.24 -29.58
CA LYS A 122 -18.01 5.27 -30.56
C LYS A 122 -19.23 4.43 -30.14
N GLU A 123 -19.02 3.18 -29.71
CA GLU A 123 -20.12 2.27 -29.33
C GLU A 123 -20.89 2.76 -28.11
N MET A 124 -20.20 3.40 -27.16
CA MET A 124 -20.79 3.94 -25.94
C MET A 124 -21.23 5.41 -26.08
N ASN A 125 -21.03 6.04 -27.24
CA ASN A 125 -21.32 7.46 -27.48
C ASN A 125 -20.68 8.38 -26.41
N LEU A 126 -19.42 8.10 -26.06
CA LEU A 126 -18.70 8.86 -25.04
C LEU A 126 -18.24 10.22 -25.61
N PRO A 127 -18.34 11.31 -24.82
CA PRO A 127 -17.77 12.59 -25.21
C PRO A 127 -16.24 12.52 -25.24
N ASP A 128 -15.63 13.36 -26.06
CA ASP A 128 -14.22 13.66 -25.90
C ASP A 128 -14.02 14.50 -24.65
N VAL A 129 -13.08 14.07 -23.81
CA VAL A 129 -12.75 14.69 -22.53
C VAL A 129 -11.26 14.96 -22.51
N GLU A 130 -10.90 16.21 -22.22
CA GLU A 130 -9.51 16.56 -21.94
C GLU A 130 -9.23 16.17 -20.48
N ILE A 131 -8.44 15.11 -20.32
CA ILE A 131 -8.00 14.64 -19.01
C ILE A 131 -6.51 14.95 -18.89
N ILE A 132 -6.15 15.65 -17.82
CA ILE A 132 -4.76 15.90 -17.46
C ILE A 132 -4.36 14.86 -16.42
N VAL A 133 -3.21 14.23 -16.65
CA VAL A 133 -2.64 13.19 -15.79
C VAL A 133 -1.38 13.75 -15.13
N LYS A 134 -1.28 13.62 -13.81
CA LYS A 134 -0.05 13.94 -13.07
C LYS A 134 1.03 12.90 -13.37
N THR A 135 2.22 13.37 -13.69
CA THR A 135 3.38 12.53 -14.04
C THR A 135 4.56 12.69 -13.09
N ASP A 136 4.50 13.63 -12.14
CA ASP A 136 5.49 13.87 -11.09
C ASP A 136 5.14 13.21 -9.74
N THR A 137 4.50 12.04 -9.80
CA THR A 137 3.98 11.36 -8.61
C THR A 137 5.07 10.60 -7.83
N THR A 138 4.74 10.22 -6.59
CA THR A 138 5.56 9.35 -5.72
C THR A 138 5.97 8.03 -6.38
N THR A 139 5.14 7.49 -7.29
CA THR A 139 5.44 6.25 -8.02
C THR A 139 6.52 6.47 -9.09
N MET A 140 6.59 7.69 -9.64
CA MET A 140 7.60 8.11 -10.60
C MET A 140 8.89 8.56 -9.93
N ARG A 141 8.82 8.99 -8.68
CA ARG A 141 9.95 9.49 -7.86
C ARG A 141 10.09 8.71 -6.54
N PRO A 142 10.26 7.38 -6.59
CA PRO A 142 10.20 6.54 -5.39
C PRO A 142 11.31 6.85 -4.39
N GLN A 143 12.52 7.24 -4.84
CA GLN A 143 13.62 7.58 -3.94
C GLN A 143 13.32 8.84 -3.12
N GLU A 144 12.79 9.88 -3.76
CA GLU A 144 12.44 11.13 -3.09
C GLU A 144 11.25 10.94 -2.15
N ALA A 145 10.24 10.19 -2.58
CA ALA A 145 9.08 9.90 -1.74
C ALA A 145 9.45 9.09 -0.50
N VAL A 146 10.36 8.11 -0.63
CA VAL A 146 10.93 7.38 0.52
C VAL A 146 11.73 8.31 1.43
N ALA A 147 12.51 9.24 0.88
CA ALA A 147 13.27 10.20 1.67
C ALA A 147 12.32 11.06 2.54
N VAL A 148 11.18 11.51 2.00
CA VAL A 148 10.15 12.22 2.79
C VAL A 148 9.68 11.37 3.96
N CYS A 149 9.34 10.10 3.74
CA CYS A 149 8.90 9.19 4.80
C CYS A 149 9.94 9.04 5.92
N ILE A 150 11.23 8.95 5.56
CA ILE A 150 12.35 8.82 6.51
C ILE A 150 12.59 10.13 7.26
N GLU A 151 12.63 11.28 6.56
CA GLU A 151 12.80 12.61 7.15
C GLU A 151 11.68 12.95 8.14
N GLU A 152 10.45 12.59 7.77
CA GLU A 152 9.28 12.75 8.62
C GLU A 152 9.22 11.67 9.72
N LYS A 153 10.12 10.66 9.73
CA LYS A 153 10.21 9.63 10.79
C LYS A 153 8.87 8.94 11.06
N ILE A 154 8.21 8.49 10.00
CA ILE A 154 6.96 7.73 10.14
C ILE A 154 7.22 6.42 10.92
N PRO A 155 6.26 5.91 11.70
CA PRO A 155 6.46 4.67 12.47
C PRO A 155 6.70 3.43 11.58
N LEU A 156 6.05 3.39 10.41
CA LEU A 156 6.11 2.24 9.51
C LEU A 156 6.08 2.68 8.04
N PHE A 157 7.06 2.25 7.26
CA PHE A 157 7.05 2.31 5.81
C PHE A 157 6.57 0.98 5.23
N CYS A 158 5.67 1.01 4.25
CA CYS A 158 5.14 -0.16 3.55
C CYS A 158 5.55 -0.12 2.07
N ALA A 159 6.20 -1.19 1.60
CA ALA A 159 6.67 -1.31 0.23
C ALA A 159 5.72 -2.14 -0.64
N GLY A 160 4.94 -1.46 -1.48
CA GLY A 160 4.12 -2.07 -2.51
C GLY A 160 4.92 -2.37 -3.80
N LEU A 161 4.58 -3.46 -4.49
CA LEU A 161 5.07 -3.85 -5.83
C LEU A 161 6.60 -4.01 -6.04
N GLY A 162 7.43 -3.81 -5.01
CA GLY A 162 8.89 -3.78 -5.15
C GLY A 162 9.65 -4.35 -3.97
N ASN A 163 10.99 -4.35 -4.09
CA ASN A 163 11.89 -4.73 -3.00
C ASN A 163 12.47 -3.45 -2.37
N PRO A 164 12.25 -3.21 -1.06
CA PRO A 164 12.76 -2.03 -0.37
C PRO A 164 14.22 -2.13 0.07
N GLY A 165 14.97 -3.19 -0.27
CA GLY A 165 16.30 -3.45 0.28
C GLY A 165 17.34 -2.34 0.13
N TRP A 166 17.15 -1.43 -0.82
CA TRP A 166 18.02 -0.26 -1.01
C TRP A 166 17.80 0.85 0.03
N MET A 167 16.68 0.85 0.78
CA MET A 167 16.35 1.88 1.80
C MET A 167 16.25 1.35 3.23
N VAL A 168 16.34 0.03 3.44
CA VAL A 168 16.12 -0.58 4.76
C VAL A 168 17.11 -0.04 5.80
N GLU A 169 18.39 0.02 5.47
CA GLU A 169 19.43 0.50 6.40
C GLU A 169 19.18 1.96 6.81
N ASP A 170 18.88 2.83 5.84
CA ASP A 170 18.59 4.25 6.08
C ASP A 170 17.29 4.44 6.89
N ALA A 171 16.27 3.63 6.62
CA ALA A 171 15.02 3.63 7.38
C ALA A 171 15.27 3.25 8.85
N HIS A 172 16.00 2.16 9.08
CA HIS A 172 16.35 1.68 10.42
C HIS A 172 17.20 2.68 11.20
N ALA A 173 18.18 3.32 10.54
CA ALA A 173 19.01 4.37 11.15
C ALA A 173 18.18 5.58 11.66
N ASN A 174 16.99 5.78 11.11
CA ASN A 174 16.06 6.84 11.49
C ASN A 174 14.87 6.35 12.34
N GLY A 175 14.88 5.09 12.76
CA GLY A 175 13.83 4.50 13.59
C GLY A 175 12.54 4.14 12.84
N VAL A 176 12.57 4.13 11.50
CA VAL A 176 11.45 3.74 10.65
C VAL A 176 11.50 2.24 10.42
N LYS A 177 10.39 1.55 10.71
CA LYS A 177 10.24 0.11 10.40
C LYS A 177 9.85 -0.08 8.95
N VAL A 178 10.23 -1.22 8.36
CA VAL A 178 9.95 -1.53 6.96
C VAL A 178 9.10 -2.80 6.86
N LEU A 179 7.95 -2.67 6.20
CA LEU A 179 7.07 -3.76 5.81
C LEU A 179 7.15 -3.97 4.30
N ALA A 180 7.18 -5.23 3.86
CA ALA A 180 7.04 -5.57 2.43
C ALA A 180 5.87 -6.49 2.16
N ILE A 181 5.31 -6.41 0.96
CA ILE A 181 4.14 -7.19 0.54
C ILE A 181 4.56 -8.22 -0.52
N THR A 182 4.06 -9.44 -0.41
CA THR A 182 4.34 -10.50 -1.38
C THR A 182 3.14 -11.39 -1.68
N GLY A 183 2.99 -11.75 -2.95
CA GLY A 183 2.03 -12.76 -3.41
C GLY A 183 2.66 -14.13 -3.72
N ASN A 184 3.94 -14.34 -3.38
CA ASN A 184 4.61 -15.64 -3.55
C ASN A 184 5.81 -15.84 -2.57
N VAL A 185 6.16 -17.10 -2.35
CA VAL A 185 7.21 -17.51 -1.41
C VAL A 185 8.62 -17.09 -1.85
N LYS A 186 8.89 -17.08 -3.17
CA LYS A 186 10.20 -16.68 -3.71
C LYS A 186 10.52 -15.22 -3.38
N ASN A 187 9.54 -14.34 -3.51
CA ASN A 187 9.67 -12.94 -3.16
C ASN A 187 9.72 -12.74 -1.64
N ALA A 188 8.97 -13.53 -0.85
CA ALA A 188 9.04 -13.50 0.61
C ALA A 188 10.49 -13.62 1.12
N ARG A 189 11.22 -14.65 0.65
CA ARG A 189 12.64 -14.87 1.02
C ARG A 189 13.51 -13.68 0.67
N ARG A 190 13.35 -13.13 -0.54
CA ARG A 190 14.14 -12.00 -1.02
C ARG A 190 13.93 -10.74 -0.18
N MET A 191 12.68 -10.46 0.25
CA MET A 191 12.41 -9.30 1.08
C MET A 191 12.99 -9.48 2.48
N VAL A 192 12.89 -10.69 3.05
CA VAL A 192 13.49 -11.03 4.35
C VAL A 192 15.02 -10.90 4.32
N GLU A 193 15.67 -11.40 3.27
CA GLU A 193 17.11 -11.22 3.03
C GLU A 193 17.51 -9.74 2.90
N SER A 194 16.55 -8.88 2.55
CA SER A 194 16.75 -7.43 2.44
C SER A 194 16.61 -6.68 3.77
N GLY A 195 16.29 -7.38 4.88
CA GLY A 195 16.28 -6.83 6.23
C GLY A 195 14.97 -6.20 6.70
N ILE A 196 13.84 -6.50 6.06
CA ILE A 196 12.52 -5.98 6.48
C ILE A 196 12.14 -6.41 7.92
N ASP A 197 11.29 -5.63 8.57
CA ASP A 197 10.75 -5.92 9.90
C ASP A 197 9.47 -6.78 9.87
N LEU A 198 8.66 -6.62 8.83
CA LEU A 198 7.33 -7.24 8.70
C LEU A 198 7.06 -7.67 7.27
N LEU A 199 6.41 -8.82 7.09
CA LEU A 199 5.98 -9.31 5.77
C LEU A 199 4.46 -9.44 5.71
N VAL A 200 3.84 -8.93 4.64
CA VAL A 200 2.44 -9.24 4.32
C VAL A 200 2.40 -10.33 3.25
N ALA A 201 1.83 -11.48 3.59
CA ALA A 201 1.48 -12.53 2.64
C ALA A 201 0.10 -12.23 2.06
N GLN A 202 0.07 -11.69 0.83
CA GLN A 202 -1.13 -11.25 0.14
C GLN A 202 -1.61 -12.28 -0.88
N GLY A 203 -2.69 -12.99 -0.54
CA GLY A 203 -3.30 -13.97 -1.42
C GLY A 203 -4.09 -13.36 -2.58
N HIS A 204 -4.46 -14.20 -3.53
CA HIS A 204 -5.17 -13.84 -4.76
C HIS A 204 -6.59 -13.26 -4.52
N GLU A 205 -7.16 -13.49 -3.33
CA GLU A 205 -8.44 -12.93 -2.91
C GLU A 205 -8.34 -11.44 -2.54
N ALA A 206 -7.14 -10.86 -2.47
CA ALA A 206 -6.98 -9.43 -2.25
C ALA A 206 -7.47 -8.61 -3.45
N GLY A 207 -7.82 -7.35 -3.22
CA GLY A 207 -8.03 -6.37 -4.28
C GLY A 207 -6.71 -5.76 -4.76
N GLY A 208 -6.75 -5.04 -5.89
CA GLY A 208 -5.60 -4.33 -6.43
C GLY A 208 -4.55 -5.25 -7.04
N HIS A 209 -3.27 -4.94 -6.82
CA HIS A 209 -2.16 -5.69 -7.41
C HIS A 209 -1.81 -6.92 -6.59
N THR A 210 -2.17 -8.12 -7.08
CA THR A 210 -2.03 -9.37 -6.32
C THR A 210 -1.19 -10.44 -7.00
N GLY A 211 -0.77 -11.43 -6.20
CA GLY A 211 -0.25 -12.70 -6.71
C GLY A 211 -1.33 -13.60 -7.31
N ARG A 212 -0.97 -14.86 -7.61
CA ARG A 212 -1.87 -15.88 -8.19
C ARG A 212 -2.22 -17.02 -7.23
N ILE A 213 -1.72 -16.99 -6.00
CA ILE A 213 -1.88 -18.05 -5.01
C ILE A 213 -2.91 -17.59 -3.98
N GLY A 214 -3.93 -18.41 -3.70
CA GLY A 214 -4.94 -18.09 -2.68
C GLY A 214 -4.35 -17.99 -1.27
N THR A 215 -4.96 -17.17 -0.42
CA THR A 215 -4.45 -16.76 0.90
C THR A 215 -4.15 -17.96 1.79
N MET A 216 -5.09 -18.91 1.85
CA MET A 216 -4.94 -20.13 2.66
C MET A 216 -3.74 -20.99 2.24
N ALA A 217 -3.40 -21.01 0.95
CA ALA A 217 -2.27 -21.77 0.42
C ALA A 217 -0.95 -20.99 0.45
N LEU A 218 -1.02 -19.65 0.38
CA LEU A 218 0.14 -18.77 0.36
C LEU A 218 0.73 -18.57 1.76
N VAL A 219 -0.12 -18.35 2.76
CA VAL A 219 0.31 -17.89 4.10
C VAL A 219 1.28 -18.86 4.78
N PRO A 220 1.00 -20.17 4.92
CA PRO A 220 1.90 -21.06 5.65
C PRO A 220 3.34 -21.12 5.09
N PRO A 221 3.58 -21.37 3.79
CA PRO A 221 4.95 -21.41 3.29
C PRO A 221 5.63 -20.03 3.26
N CYS A 222 4.87 -18.93 3.27
CA CYS A 222 5.42 -17.58 3.47
C CYS A 222 5.92 -17.39 4.91
N ILE A 223 5.20 -17.90 5.92
CA ILE A 223 5.64 -17.89 7.32
C ILE A 223 6.95 -18.67 7.47
N ASP A 224 7.00 -19.90 6.95
CA ASP A 224 8.19 -20.74 7.02
C ASP A 224 9.40 -20.08 6.35
N ALA A 225 9.17 -19.40 5.23
CA ALA A 225 10.21 -18.72 4.48
C ALA A 225 10.66 -17.39 5.09
N ALA A 226 9.81 -16.75 5.90
CA ALA A 226 10.08 -15.45 6.50
C ALA A 226 10.70 -15.53 7.89
N TYR A 227 10.54 -16.65 8.59
CA TYR A 227 11.05 -16.79 9.96
C TYR A 227 12.53 -16.35 10.08
N PRO A 228 12.87 -15.49 11.05
CA PRO A 228 12.05 -15.04 12.19
C PRO A 228 11.18 -13.78 11.95
N VAL A 229 11.14 -13.23 10.73
CA VAL A 229 10.34 -12.04 10.41
C VAL A 229 8.84 -12.36 10.56
N PRO A 230 8.09 -11.58 11.37
CA PRO A 230 6.66 -11.79 11.56
C PRO A 230 5.84 -11.53 10.28
N VAL A 231 4.80 -12.33 10.08
CA VAL A 231 3.95 -12.29 8.88
C VAL A 231 2.53 -11.88 9.22
N LEU A 232 1.94 -11.01 8.40
CA LEU A 232 0.51 -10.71 8.37
C LEU A 232 -0.15 -11.37 7.17
N ALA A 233 -1.42 -11.76 7.31
CA ALA A 233 -2.22 -12.23 6.20
C ALA A 233 -2.97 -11.07 5.53
N ALA A 234 -3.05 -11.09 4.21
CA ALA A 234 -3.93 -10.23 3.42
C ALA A 234 -4.64 -11.04 2.33
N GLY A 235 -5.87 -10.63 1.99
CA GLY A 235 -6.70 -11.24 0.94
C GLY A 235 -7.93 -11.93 1.49
N GLY A 236 -9.13 -11.46 1.08
CA GLY A 236 -10.41 -12.04 1.49
C GLY A 236 -10.79 -11.89 2.98
N ILE A 237 -10.01 -11.17 3.79
CA ILE A 237 -10.28 -10.96 5.22
C ILE A 237 -11.19 -9.74 5.40
N ALA A 238 -12.43 -9.96 5.88
CA ALA A 238 -13.43 -8.91 6.02
C ALA A 238 -14.13 -8.87 7.39
N ASP A 239 -13.81 -9.81 8.30
CA ASP A 239 -14.36 -9.89 9.65
C ASP A 239 -13.45 -10.68 10.61
N GLY A 240 -13.89 -10.83 11.86
CA GLY A 240 -13.15 -11.53 12.91
C GLY A 240 -12.86 -13.01 12.64
N ARG A 241 -13.61 -13.69 11.76
CA ARG A 241 -13.34 -15.09 11.39
C ARG A 241 -12.08 -15.18 10.53
N GLY A 242 -11.91 -14.24 9.60
CA GLY A 242 -10.69 -14.13 8.80
C GLY A 242 -9.47 -13.80 9.65
N LEU A 243 -9.62 -12.90 10.64
CA LEU A 243 -8.58 -12.63 11.64
C LEU A 243 -8.22 -13.89 12.44
N ALA A 244 -9.21 -14.59 12.98
CA ALA A 244 -8.98 -15.82 13.75
C ALA A 244 -8.28 -16.89 12.90
N ALA A 245 -8.65 -17.04 11.62
CA ALA A 245 -8.00 -17.96 10.69
C ALA A 245 -6.54 -17.58 10.43
N ALA A 246 -6.25 -16.29 10.22
CA ALA A 246 -4.88 -15.80 10.03
C ALA A 246 -3.99 -16.10 11.25
N LEU A 247 -4.49 -15.81 12.45
CA LEU A 247 -3.78 -16.09 13.70
C LEU A 247 -3.56 -17.60 13.88
N ALA A 248 -4.56 -18.43 13.56
CA ALA A 248 -4.45 -19.88 13.64
C ALA A 248 -3.43 -20.46 12.66
N MET A 249 -3.18 -19.80 11.51
CA MET A 249 -2.12 -20.16 10.57
C MET A 249 -0.72 -19.72 11.02
N GLY A 250 -0.61 -18.91 12.08
CA GLY A 250 0.67 -18.42 12.61
C GLY A 250 1.00 -16.97 12.22
N CYS A 251 0.09 -16.24 11.58
CA CYS A 251 0.28 -14.80 11.38
C CYS A 251 0.20 -14.05 12.71
N VAL A 252 0.86 -12.89 12.77
CA VAL A 252 0.79 -11.98 13.93
C VAL A 252 -0.32 -10.94 13.81
N GLY A 253 -1.00 -10.88 12.67
CA GLY A 253 -2.09 -9.95 12.43
C GLY A 253 -2.59 -10.00 10.99
N VAL A 254 -3.42 -9.04 10.64
CA VAL A 254 -4.07 -8.94 9.33
C VAL A 254 -3.91 -7.55 8.71
N TRP A 255 -3.78 -7.56 7.39
CA TRP A 255 -3.74 -6.37 6.54
C TRP A 255 -4.99 -6.37 5.66
N ILE A 256 -5.90 -5.43 5.91
CA ILE A 256 -7.26 -5.42 5.37
C ILE A 256 -7.45 -4.22 4.46
N GLY A 257 -7.87 -4.45 3.21
CA GLY A 257 -8.18 -3.38 2.24
C GLY A 257 -9.67 -3.17 2.05
N THR A 258 -10.29 -4.00 1.20
CA THR A 258 -11.68 -3.85 0.72
C THR A 258 -12.72 -3.55 1.81
N ARG A 259 -12.57 -4.09 3.02
CA ARG A 259 -13.52 -3.80 4.11
C ARG A 259 -13.49 -2.33 4.57
N PHE A 260 -12.31 -1.71 4.54
CA PHE A 260 -12.13 -0.30 4.90
C PHE A 260 -12.54 0.66 3.78
N LEU A 261 -12.53 0.22 2.50
CA LEU A 261 -13.12 1.01 1.42
C LEU A 261 -14.61 1.29 1.62
N ALA A 262 -15.31 0.37 2.30
CA ALA A 262 -16.74 0.47 2.54
C ALA A 262 -17.10 1.32 3.78
N THR A 263 -16.15 2.04 4.38
CA THR A 263 -16.43 2.99 5.47
C THR A 263 -16.58 4.40 4.92
N ASP A 264 -17.18 5.29 5.72
CA ASP A 264 -17.36 6.69 5.35
C ASP A 264 -16.00 7.38 5.09
N GLU A 265 -14.96 7.02 5.87
CA GLU A 265 -13.62 7.56 5.74
C GLU A 265 -12.82 6.99 4.54
N GLY A 266 -13.20 5.81 4.03
CA GLY A 266 -12.54 5.18 2.87
C GLY A 266 -12.81 5.91 1.55
N GLY A 267 -13.89 6.69 1.49
CA GLY A 267 -14.21 7.60 0.38
C GLY A 267 -14.63 6.92 -0.92
N ALA A 268 -14.81 5.59 -0.95
CA ALA A 268 -15.38 4.94 -2.12
C ALA A 268 -16.88 5.31 -2.24
N PRO A 269 -17.36 5.68 -3.45
CA PRO A 269 -18.74 6.11 -3.66
C PRO A 269 -19.79 5.01 -3.48
#